data_AF-H1FZR2-F1
#
_entry.id   AF-H1FZR2-F1
#
_cell.length_a   1.000
_cell.length_b   1.000
_cell.length_c   1.000
_cell.angle_alpha   90.00
_cell.angle_beta   90.00
_cell.angle_gamma   90.00
#
_symmetry.space_group_name_H-M   'P 1'
#
loop_
_entity.id
_entity.type
_entity.pdbx_description
1 polymer ?
#
loop_
_entity_poly.entity_id
_entity_poly.type
_entity_poly.pdbx_seq_one_letter_code
_entity_poly.pdbx_strand_id
1 'polypeptide(L)'
;MSKAWRQLDLKGAGLQQMNAEYIRDMRRPVVAYALMAAFPLGLHRFYLKEPLGGIAYLILSLSLLLGVPIGAGIWLLLPALGLLGGAIFDLFWIDRRVTHLNKTLRMRHFLRPDHRPPPGYQGRGEEPGPREARSTGAQPASFNQQEAMLRALMKANKGRRTPP
;
A
#
# COMPACT_ATOMS: atom_id res chain seq x y z
N MET A 1 -12.33 13.74 -18.37
CA MET A 1 -12.68 12.30 -18.26
C MET A 1 -13.69 12.14 -17.12
N SER A 2 -14.93 11.82 -17.45
CA SER A 2 -16.07 11.85 -16.53
C SER A 2 -15.92 10.81 -15.41
N LYS A 3 -16.30 11.20 -14.19
CA LYS A 3 -16.38 10.34 -12.99
C LYS A 3 -17.52 9.30 -13.08
N ALA A 4 -18.06 9.04 -14.27
CA ALA A 4 -19.20 8.14 -14.48
C ALA A 4 -18.88 6.68 -14.09
N TRP A 5 -17.60 6.29 -14.15
CA TRP A 5 -17.14 4.98 -13.69
C TRP A 5 -17.31 4.76 -12.16
N ARG A 6 -17.44 5.83 -11.36
CA ARG A 6 -17.67 5.73 -9.89
C ARG A 6 -19.11 5.38 -9.52
N GLN A 7 -20.05 5.46 -10.46
CA GLN A 7 -21.48 5.20 -10.23
C GLN A 7 -21.95 3.88 -10.85
N LEU A 8 -21.04 3.11 -11.47
CA LEU A 8 -21.33 1.76 -11.94
C LEU A 8 -21.26 0.79 -10.76
N ASP A 9 -22.40 0.69 -10.05
CA ASP A 9 -22.62 -0.29 -9.00
C ASP A 9 -22.74 -1.70 -9.62
N LEU A 10 -21.59 -2.32 -9.80
CA LEU A 10 -21.49 -3.73 -10.17
C LEU A 10 -21.84 -4.50 -8.90
N LYS A 11 -22.81 -5.42 -8.99
CA LYS A 11 -23.45 -6.29 -7.97
C LYS A 11 -22.58 -6.93 -6.85
N GLY A 12 -21.29 -6.60 -6.71
CA GLY A 12 -20.42 -6.81 -5.54
C GLY A 12 -20.23 -5.54 -4.70
N ALA A 13 -21.34 -4.90 -4.30
CA ALA A 13 -21.42 -3.60 -3.61
C ALA A 13 -20.49 -3.45 -2.38
N GLY A 14 -20.07 -4.55 -1.74
CA GLY A 14 -19.11 -4.50 -0.64
C GLY A 14 -17.69 -4.10 -1.04
N LEU A 15 -17.17 -4.56 -2.20
CA LEU A 15 -15.75 -4.37 -2.54
C LEU A 15 -15.44 -2.96 -3.08
N GLN A 16 -16.35 -2.39 -3.86
CA GLN A 16 -16.18 -1.02 -4.36
C GLN A 16 -16.32 -0.01 -3.22
N GLN A 17 -17.32 -0.19 -2.35
CA GLN A 17 -17.50 0.65 -1.17
C GLN A 17 -16.31 0.52 -0.21
N MET A 18 -15.84 -0.70 0.06
CA MET A 18 -14.66 -0.92 0.92
C MET A 18 -13.39 -0.31 0.32
N ASN A 19 -13.20 -0.37 -1.00
CA ASN A 19 -12.09 0.30 -1.67
C ASN A 19 -12.19 1.83 -1.58
N ALA A 20 -13.40 2.40 -1.70
CA ALA A 20 -13.61 3.83 -1.56
C ALA A 20 -13.33 4.31 -0.13
N GLU A 21 -13.78 3.57 0.89
CA GLU A 21 -13.49 3.82 2.30
C GLU A 21 -11.99 3.70 2.59
N TYR A 22 -11.34 2.64 2.09
CA TYR A 22 -9.90 2.45 2.22
C TYR A 22 -9.10 3.62 1.63
N ILE A 23 -9.41 4.04 0.41
CA ILE A 23 -8.71 5.16 -0.27
C ILE A 23 -8.91 6.48 0.49
N ARG A 24 -10.08 6.67 1.12
CA ARG A 24 -10.36 7.87 1.93
C ARG A 24 -9.48 7.93 3.19
N ASP A 25 -9.20 6.80 3.80
CA ASP A 25 -8.44 6.71 5.05
C ASP A 25 -6.91 6.66 4.86
N MET A 26 -6.45 6.42 3.63
CA MET A 26 -5.02 6.38 3.28
C MET A 26 -4.33 7.72 3.58
N ARG A 27 -3.14 7.62 4.17
CA ARG A 27 -2.25 8.76 4.35
C ARG A 27 -1.50 9.06 3.07
N ARG A 28 -1.39 10.34 2.74
CA ARG A 28 -0.71 10.83 1.54
C ARG A 28 0.63 11.45 1.92
N PRO A 29 1.73 11.07 1.25
CA PRO A 29 3.06 11.62 1.55
C PRO A 29 3.09 13.13 1.28
N VAL A 30 2.46 13.59 0.20
CA VAL A 30 2.37 15.03 -0.15
C VAL A 30 1.77 15.86 0.99
N VAL A 31 0.73 15.36 1.67
CA VAL A 31 0.11 16.06 2.80
C VAL A 31 1.06 16.08 4.00
N ALA A 32 1.77 14.99 4.27
CA ALA A 32 2.75 14.94 5.35
C ALA A 32 3.91 15.93 5.12
N TYR A 33 4.44 16.00 3.89
CA TYR A 33 5.48 16.97 3.53
C TYR A 33 4.97 18.42 3.54
N ALA A 34 3.72 18.67 3.11
CA ALA A 34 3.11 19.99 3.23
C ALA A 34 3.00 20.44 4.69
N LEU A 35 2.59 19.55 5.59
CA LEU A 35 2.53 19.83 7.03
C LEU A 35 3.93 20.00 7.65
N MET A 36 4.93 19.31 7.10
CA MET A 36 6.32 19.42 7.53
C MET A 36 6.93 20.80 7.21
N ALA A 37 6.39 21.56 6.25
CA ALA A 37 6.79 22.96 6.08
C ALA A 37 6.56 23.80 7.34
N ALA A 38 5.60 23.40 8.19
CA ALA A 38 5.35 23.93 9.51
C ALA A 38 5.88 23.00 10.62
N PHE A 39 7.05 22.37 10.41
CA PHE A 39 7.63 21.39 11.34
C PHE A 39 7.72 21.85 12.80
N PRO A 40 7.94 23.15 13.15
CA PRO A 40 8.01 23.54 14.57
C PRO A 40 6.73 23.21 15.35
N LEU A 41 5.59 23.10 14.64
CA LEU A 41 4.30 22.73 15.23
C LEU A 41 4.09 21.21 15.34
N GLY A 42 4.96 20.38 14.76
CA GLY A 42 4.86 18.92 14.80
C GLY A 42 3.67 18.32 14.03
N LEU A 43 2.98 19.11 13.19
CA LEU A 43 1.71 18.72 12.55
C LEU A 43 1.83 17.47 11.68
N HIS A 44 2.97 17.28 11.00
CA HIS A 44 3.24 16.10 10.19
C HIS A 44 3.28 14.82 11.03
N ARG A 45 3.79 14.88 12.28
CA ARG A 45 3.82 13.73 13.19
C ARG A 45 2.46 13.40 13.76
N PHE A 46 1.65 14.41 14.11
CA PHE A 46 0.26 14.19 14.50
C PHE A 46 -0.57 13.57 13.37
N TYR A 47 -0.40 14.06 12.13
CA TYR A 47 -1.05 13.47 10.94
C TYR A 47 -0.67 12.00 10.72
N LEU A 48 0.59 11.63 11.02
CA LEU A 48 1.14 10.28 10.94
C LEU A 48 0.91 9.44 12.22
N LYS A 49 -0.01 9.86 13.09
CA LYS A 49 -0.40 9.16 14.32
C LYS A 49 0.81 8.84 15.21
N GLU A 50 1.70 9.80 15.37
CA GLU A 50 2.87 9.72 16.23
C GLU A 50 2.84 10.94 17.18
N PRO A 51 2.04 10.87 18.26
CA PRO A 51 1.78 12.03 19.11
C PRO A 51 3.00 12.42 19.95
N LEU A 52 3.87 11.47 20.32
CA LEU A 52 5.00 11.73 21.21
C LEU A 52 6.03 12.63 20.52
N GLY A 53 6.39 12.34 19.27
CA GLY A 53 7.27 13.22 18.52
C GLY A 53 6.60 14.53 18.12
N GLY A 54 5.29 14.54 17.85
CA GLY A 54 4.54 15.80 17.68
C GLY A 54 4.66 16.71 18.91
N ILE A 55 4.48 16.15 20.11
CA ILE A 55 4.67 16.84 21.39
C ILE A 55 6.14 17.27 21.57
N ALA A 56 7.10 16.43 21.18
CA ALA A 56 8.52 16.79 21.26
C ALA A 56 8.84 18.05 20.43
N TYR A 57 8.30 18.16 19.21
CA TYR A 57 8.42 19.40 18.41
C TYR A 57 7.83 20.60 19.14
N LEU A 58 6.64 20.46 19.73
CA LEU A 58 6.01 21.55 20.48
C LEU A 58 6.84 21.97 21.70
N ILE A 59 7.40 21.01 22.44
CA ILE A 59 8.27 21.30 23.58
C ILE A 59 9.52 22.06 23.12
N LEU A 60 10.22 21.56 22.09
CA LEU A 60 11.43 22.22 21.59
C LEU A 60 11.14 23.63 21.06
N SER A 61 10.04 23.81 20.34
CA SER A 61 9.59 25.12 19.84
C SER A 61 9.22 26.07 20.98
N LEU A 62 8.53 25.56 22.00
CA LEU A 62 8.17 26.36 23.17
C LEU A 62 9.41 26.73 24.00
N SER A 63 10.39 25.82 24.14
CA SER A 63 11.66 26.11 24.78
C SER A 63 12.43 27.21 24.06
N LEU A 64 12.42 27.25 22.73
CA LEU A 64 13.00 28.37 21.97
C LEU A 64 12.24 29.67 22.25
N LEU A 65 10.91 29.65 22.16
CA LEU A 65 10.08 30.84 22.35
C LEU A 65 10.25 31.45 23.76
N LEU A 66 10.25 30.60 24.79
CA LEU A 66 10.36 31.03 26.20
C LEU A 66 11.80 31.31 26.62
N GLY A 67 12.80 30.71 25.97
CA GLY A 67 14.20 30.92 26.32
C GLY A 67 14.78 32.25 25.81
N VAL A 68 14.22 32.84 24.76
CA VAL A 68 14.61 34.18 24.26
C VAL A 68 14.43 35.29 25.31
N PRO A 69 13.24 35.51 25.92
CA PRO A 69 13.03 36.62 26.85
C PRO A 69 13.86 36.51 28.14
N ILE A 70 14.27 35.31 28.54
CA ILE A 70 15.10 35.09 29.73
C ILE A 70 16.61 35.12 29.42
N GLY A 71 17.00 35.43 28.18
CA GLY A 71 18.40 35.53 27.79
C GLY A 71 19.16 34.19 27.81
N ALA A 72 18.48 33.07 27.50
CA ALA A 72 19.09 31.73 27.54
C ALA A 72 20.31 31.57 26.60
N GLY A 73 20.50 32.48 25.64
CA GLY A 73 21.73 32.62 24.86
C GLY A 73 22.13 31.32 24.16
N ILE A 74 23.34 30.83 24.46
CA ILE A 74 23.89 29.64 23.83
C ILE A 74 23.09 28.35 24.12
N TRP A 75 22.35 28.31 25.23
CA TRP A 75 21.53 27.14 25.58
C TRP A 75 20.36 26.92 24.60
N LEU A 76 19.95 27.95 23.86
CA LEU A 76 18.94 27.83 22.80
C LEU A 76 19.42 26.99 21.60
N LEU A 77 20.74 26.76 21.47
CA LEU A 77 21.27 25.90 20.42
C LEU A 77 20.80 24.45 20.58
N LEU A 78 20.62 23.96 21.80
CA LEU A 78 20.14 22.60 22.05
C LEU A 78 18.76 22.35 21.42
N PRO A 79 17.70 23.10 21.76
CA PRO A 79 16.40 22.91 21.14
C PRO A 79 16.39 23.27 19.64
N ALA A 80 17.18 24.25 19.19
CA ALA A 80 17.30 24.58 17.77
C ALA A 80 17.90 23.42 16.94
N LEU A 81 19.00 22.82 17.43
CA LEU A 81 19.63 21.66 16.79
C LEU A 81 18.72 20.43 16.85
N GLY A 82 18.01 20.23 17.97
CA GLY A 82 17.01 19.15 18.08
C GLY A 82 15.89 19.29 17.05
N LEU A 83 15.38 20.51 16.87
CA LEU A 83 14.35 20.84 15.88
C LEU A 83 14.82 20.60 14.44
N LEU A 84 15.99 21.13 14.09
CA LEU A 84 16.55 20.97 12.74
C LEU A 84 16.94 19.53 12.45
N GLY A 85 17.59 18.86 13.40
CA GLY A 85 17.98 17.45 13.28
C GLY A 85 16.75 16.54 13.15
N GLY A 86 15.71 16.80 13.95
CA GLY A 86 14.42 16.13 13.82
C GLY A 86 13.80 16.34 12.45
N ALA A 87 13.81 17.57 11.92
CA ALA A 87 13.23 17.88 10.62
C ALA A 87 13.98 17.14 9.51
N ILE A 88 15.31 17.13 9.53
CA ILE A 88 16.12 16.38 8.55
C ILE A 88 15.82 14.88 8.63
N PHE A 89 15.75 14.32 9.84
CA PHE A 89 15.38 12.92 10.04
C PHE A 89 13.99 12.61 9.45
N ASP A 90 13.04 13.53 9.62
CA ASP A 90 11.66 13.36 9.18
C ASP A 90 11.53 13.27 7.64
N LEU A 91 12.46 13.84 6.87
CA LEU A 91 12.47 13.69 5.41
C LEU A 91 12.50 12.22 4.97
N PHE A 92 13.26 11.39 5.69
CA PHE A 92 13.41 9.96 5.41
C PHE A 92 12.39 9.10 6.17
N TRP A 93 11.94 9.58 7.33
CA TRP A 93 11.01 8.85 8.18
C TRP A 93 9.56 8.88 7.65
N ILE A 94 9.12 10.00 7.05
CA ILE A 94 7.75 10.19 6.55
C ILE A 94 7.35 9.07 5.59
N ASP A 95 8.16 8.79 4.56
CA ASP A 95 7.83 7.78 3.54
C ASP A 95 7.70 6.37 4.14
N ARG A 96 8.62 6.01 5.04
CA ARG A 96 8.58 4.73 5.75
C ARG A 96 7.33 4.63 6.62
N ARG A 97 6.98 5.71 7.32
CA ARG A 97 5.81 5.74 8.21
C ARG A 97 4.49 5.69 7.43
N VAL A 98 4.37 6.45 6.34
CA VAL A 98 3.19 6.42 5.46
C VAL A 98 2.98 5.02 4.91
N THR A 99 4.05 4.39 4.41
CA THR A 99 4.00 3.02 3.90
C THR A 99 3.54 2.03 4.97
N HIS A 100 4.10 2.12 6.17
CA HIS A 100 3.70 1.28 7.29
C HIS A 100 2.23 1.47 7.65
N LEU A 101 1.77 2.72 7.82
CA LEU A 101 0.37 3.02 8.18
C LEU A 101 -0.60 2.54 7.11
N ASN A 102 -0.31 2.78 5.83
CA ASN A 102 -1.16 2.34 4.73
C ASN A 102 -1.17 0.82 4.60
N LYS A 103 -0.04 0.13 4.87
CA LYS A 103 0.02 -1.33 4.94
C LYS A 103 -0.85 -1.86 6.07
N THR A 104 -0.74 -1.30 7.27
CA THR A 104 -1.58 -1.69 8.42
C THR A 104 -3.05 -1.43 8.15
N LEU A 105 -3.39 -0.30 7.53
CA LEU A 105 -4.76 0.03 7.14
C LEU A 105 -5.31 -0.99 6.13
N ARG A 106 -4.53 -1.35 5.12
CA ARG A 106 -4.90 -2.39 4.15
C ARG A 106 -5.17 -3.73 4.86
N MET A 107 -4.27 -4.18 5.72
CA MET A 107 -4.48 -5.43 6.47
C MET A 107 -5.77 -5.39 7.29
N ARG A 108 -6.06 -4.27 7.98
CA ARG A 108 -7.29 -4.10 8.77
C ARG A 108 -8.58 -4.07 7.95
N HIS A 109 -8.54 -3.66 6.69
CA HIS A 109 -9.70 -3.67 5.80
C HIS A 109 -9.92 -5.06 5.17
N PHE A 110 -8.86 -5.72 4.71
CA PHE A 110 -8.98 -6.97 3.94
C PHE A 110 -8.90 -8.26 4.77
N LEU A 111 -8.34 -8.23 5.98
CA LEU A 111 -8.20 -9.41 6.86
C LEU A 111 -9.22 -9.40 8.01
N ARG A 112 -10.39 -8.77 7.83
CA ARG A 112 -11.43 -8.79 8.86
C ARG A 112 -12.02 -10.21 8.98
N PRO A 113 -12.14 -10.79 10.19
CA PRO A 113 -12.64 -12.15 10.40
C PRO A 113 -14.04 -12.43 9.79
N ASP A 114 -14.86 -11.40 9.61
CA ASP A 114 -16.22 -11.52 9.09
C ASP A 114 -16.34 -11.51 7.55
N HIS A 115 -15.24 -11.48 6.80
CA HIS A 115 -15.29 -11.47 5.35
C HIS A 115 -15.49 -12.90 4.81
N ARG A 116 -16.74 -13.41 4.89
CA ARG A 116 -17.10 -14.62 4.16
C ARG A 116 -17.01 -14.33 2.66
N PRO A 117 -16.30 -15.16 1.88
CA PRO A 117 -16.26 -15.00 0.44
C PRO A 117 -17.70 -15.06 -0.13
N PRO A 118 -18.01 -14.33 -1.20
CA PRO A 118 -19.34 -14.34 -1.80
C PRO A 118 -19.83 -15.77 -2.09
N PRO A 119 -21.14 -16.05 -2.00
CA PRO A 119 -21.69 -17.35 -2.38
C PRO A 119 -21.28 -17.70 -3.82
N GLY A 120 -20.62 -18.85 -4.00
CA GLY A 120 -20.09 -19.26 -5.30
C GLY A 120 -18.71 -18.72 -5.67
N TYR A 121 -17.99 -18.06 -4.74
CA TYR A 121 -16.59 -17.70 -4.92
C TYR A 121 -15.72 -18.96 -4.97
N GLN A 122 -15.46 -19.44 -6.17
CA GLN A 122 -14.37 -20.35 -6.44
C GLN A 122 -13.11 -19.49 -6.40
N GLY A 123 -12.30 -19.65 -5.36
CA GLY A 123 -10.99 -18.99 -5.31
C GLY A 123 -10.20 -19.27 -6.60
N ARG A 124 -9.15 -18.49 -6.86
CA ARG A 124 -8.15 -18.92 -7.84
C ARG A 124 -7.65 -20.27 -7.34
N GLY A 125 -8.02 -21.36 -8.04
CA GLY A 125 -7.69 -22.72 -7.61
C GLY A 125 -6.24 -22.74 -7.18
N GLU A 126 -5.99 -23.23 -5.97
CA GLU A 126 -4.64 -23.61 -5.59
C GLU A 126 -4.12 -24.46 -6.74
N GLU A 127 -3.10 -23.98 -7.45
CA GLU A 127 -2.32 -24.89 -8.27
C GLU A 127 -1.89 -25.99 -7.29
N PRO A 128 -2.30 -27.24 -7.52
CA PRO A 128 -2.02 -28.32 -6.58
C PRO A 128 -0.52 -28.29 -6.33
N GLY A 129 -0.14 -28.17 -5.06
CA GLY A 129 1.26 -28.15 -4.68
C GLY A 129 1.97 -29.37 -5.28
N PRO A 130 3.29 -29.34 -5.50
CA PRO A 130 4.03 -30.38 -6.24
C PRO A 130 3.86 -31.82 -5.70
N ARG A 131 3.24 -31.99 -4.53
CA ARG A 131 2.85 -33.28 -3.95
C ARG A 131 1.47 -33.79 -4.42
N GLU A 132 0.49 -32.92 -4.68
CA GLU A 132 -0.84 -33.31 -5.18
C GLU A 132 -0.85 -33.55 -6.70
N ALA A 133 -0.01 -32.84 -7.46
CA ALA A 133 0.18 -33.10 -8.89
C ALA A 133 0.75 -34.52 -9.20
N ARG A 134 1.25 -35.24 -8.18
CA ARG A 134 1.71 -36.64 -8.32
C ARG A 134 0.61 -37.68 -8.09
N SER A 135 -0.50 -37.34 -7.42
CA SER A 135 -1.57 -38.31 -7.13
C SER A 135 -2.63 -38.37 -8.22
N THR A 136 -2.92 -37.25 -8.89
CA THR A 136 -3.67 -37.23 -10.15
C THR A 136 -2.65 -37.29 -11.29
N GLY A 137 -2.47 -38.44 -11.93
CA GLY A 137 -1.47 -38.70 -12.99
C GLY A 137 -1.55 -37.83 -14.26
N ALA A 138 -2.18 -36.66 -14.21
CA ALA A 138 -2.11 -35.63 -15.24
C ALA A 138 -0.87 -34.75 -14.99
N GLN A 139 0.29 -35.26 -15.41
CA GLN A 139 1.45 -34.38 -15.62
C GLN A 139 1.05 -33.31 -16.64
N PRO A 140 1.14 -32.00 -16.31
CA PRO A 140 0.91 -30.98 -17.32
C PRO A 140 1.93 -31.17 -18.45
N ALA A 141 1.43 -31.29 -19.68
CA ALA A 141 2.26 -31.58 -20.86
C ALA A 141 3.43 -30.60 -20.92
N SER A 142 4.65 -31.11 -21.01
CA SER A 142 5.83 -30.26 -21.08
C SER A 142 5.77 -29.36 -22.31
N PHE A 143 6.45 -28.22 -22.27
CA PHE A 143 6.48 -27.28 -23.40
C PHE A 143 6.83 -27.97 -24.74
N ASN A 144 7.75 -28.94 -24.71
CA ASN A 144 8.12 -29.74 -25.88
C ASN A 144 6.97 -30.63 -26.39
N GLN A 145 6.16 -31.21 -25.49
CA GLN A 145 4.98 -31.98 -25.87
C GLN A 145 3.87 -31.08 -26.43
N GLN A 146 3.69 -29.89 -25.87
CA GLN A 146 2.73 -28.90 -26.38
C GLN A 146 3.12 -28.43 -27.79
N GLU A 147 4.40 -28.15 -28.01
CA GLU A 147 4.91 -27.75 -29.33
C GLU A 147 4.78 -28.89 -30.36
N ALA A 148 5.09 -30.13 -29.97
CA ALA A 148 4.92 -31.29 -30.84
C ALA A 148 3.45 -31.53 -31.21
N MET A 149 2.53 -31.37 -30.26
CA MET A 149 1.09 -31.49 -30.48
C MET A 149 0.56 -30.39 -31.41
N LEU A 150 1.02 -29.15 -31.23
CA LEU A 150 0.70 -28.03 -32.12
C LEU A 150 1.19 -28.30 -33.55
N ARG A 151 2.42 -28.77 -33.72
CA ARG A 151 2.97 -29.13 -35.04
C ARG A 151 2.19 -30.28 -35.68
N ALA A 152 1.78 -31.29 -34.91
CA ALA A 152 0.96 -32.39 -35.41
C ALA A 152 -0.43 -31.91 -35.88
N LEU A 153 -1.08 -31.05 -35.10
CA LEU A 153 -2.38 -30.46 -35.46
C LEU A 153 -2.27 -29.56 -36.71
N MET A 154 -1.21 -28.76 -36.82
CA MET A 154 -0.96 -27.95 -38.00
C MET A 154 -0.72 -28.80 -39.25
N LYS A 155 0.02 -29.91 -39.13
CA LYS A 155 0.27 -30.84 -40.24
C LYS A 155 -1.01 -31.56 -40.68
N ALA A 156 -1.83 -32.00 -39.73
CA ALA A 156 -3.13 -32.63 -39.99
C ALA A 156 -4.12 -31.65 -40.66
N ASN A 157 -4.11 -30.37 -40.24
CA ASN A 157 -4.98 -29.35 -40.80
C ASN A 157 -4.53 -28.92 -42.22
N LYS A 158 -3.22 -28.97 -42.51
CA LYS A 158 -2.67 -28.67 -43.84
C LYS A 158 -3.06 -29.75 -44.88
N GLY A 159 -3.15 -31.01 -44.48
CA GLY A 159 -3.62 -32.11 -45.36
C GLY A 159 -5.12 -32.08 -45.67
N ARG A 160 -5.94 -31.38 -44.86
CA ARG A 160 -7.38 -31.21 -45.11
C ARG A 160 -7.73 -30.03 -46.03
N ARG A 161 -6.77 -29.14 -46.32
CA ARG A 161 -6.99 -27.91 -47.11
C ARG A 161 -6.57 -28.01 -48.58
N THR A 162 -6.13 -29.17 -49.04
CA THR A 162 -5.88 -29.44 -50.46
C THR A 162 -7.08 -30.21 -51.03
N PRO A 163 -8.05 -29.56 -51.69
CA PRO A 163 -8.95 -30.26 -52.59
C PRO A 163 -8.19 -30.72 -53.85
N PRO A 164 -8.70 -31.75 -54.56
CA PRO A 164 -8.09 -32.27 -55.79
C PRO A 164 -8.01 -31.23 -56.92
#